data_AF-A0A803PVE1-F1
#
_entry.id   AF-A0A803PVE1-F1
#
_cell.length_a   1.000
_cell.length_b   1.000
_cell.length_c   1.000
_cell.angle_alpha   90.00
_cell.angle_beta   90.00
_cell.angle_gamma   90.00
#
_symmetry.space_group_name_H-M   'P 1'
#
loop_
_entity.id
_entity.type
_entity.pdbx_description
1 polymer ?
#
loop_
_entity_poly.entity_id
_entity_poly.type
_entity_poly.pdbx_seq_one_letter_code
_entity_poly.pdbx_strand_id
1 'polypeptide(L)'
;MPPKVKDLLWRAAANCLQATSQLRSKHVEIVDHCPLCPIGRETIYHCLVNCSFAKACWEQTKMDVVNVNVATFLGWLDNLLQVLDVEQKKVIAMTCWAIWKTRRFANSAAHYLARVSYFVVDRVIRSNDISSDFSDVILNGCSY
;
A
#
# COMPACT_ATOMS: atom_id res chain seq x y z
N MET A 1 12.33 -18.31 13.19
CA MET A 1 11.75 -17.31 12.26
C MET A 1 12.06 -17.70 10.82
N PRO A 2 11.07 -17.74 9.91
CA PRO A 2 11.28 -18.15 8.52
C PRO A 2 12.23 -17.21 7.73
N PRO A 3 13.02 -17.72 6.75
CA PRO A 3 13.94 -16.90 5.96
C PRO A 3 13.28 -15.72 5.24
N LYS A 4 12.05 -15.92 4.73
CA LYS A 4 11.28 -14.88 4.02
C LYS A 4 10.98 -13.65 4.89
N VAL A 5 10.86 -13.82 6.20
CA VAL A 5 10.61 -12.72 7.15
C VAL A 5 11.88 -11.89 7.31
N LYS A 6 13.05 -12.54 7.41
CA LYS A 6 14.35 -11.86 7.47
C LYS A 6 14.64 -11.06 6.20
N ASP A 7 14.41 -11.66 5.04
CA ASP A 7 14.57 -10.98 3.73
C ASP A 7 13.65 -9.76 3.64
N LEU A 8 12.39 -9.88 4.07
CA LEU A 8 11.46 -8.76 4.11
C LEU A 8 11.96 -7.61 4.99
N LEU A 9 12.39 -7.90 6.23
CA LEU A 9 12.90 -6.88 7.13
C LEU A 9 14.17 -6.21 6.58
N TRP A 10 15.08 -6.99 6.01
CA TRP A 10 16.29 -6.46 5.38
C TRP A 10 15.95 -5.54 4.21
N ARG A 11 15.05 -5.95 3.30
CA ARG A 11 14.59 -5.10 2.20
C ARG A 11 13.88 -3.85 2.71
N ALA A 12 13.11 -3.97 3.79
CA ALA A 12 12.39 -2.84 4.39
C ALA A 12 13.37 -1.81 4.97
N ALA A 13 14.36 -2.30 5.72
CA ALA A 13 15.45 -1.51 6.29
C ALA A 13 16.30 -0.82 5.21
N ALA A 14 16.60 -1.53 4.13
CA ALA A 14 17.33 -0.99 2.98
C ALA A 14 16.48 -0.05 2.10
N ASN A 15 15.21 0.17 2.44
CA ASN A 15 14.24 0.92 1.62
C ASN A 15 14.06 0.37 0.18
N CYS A 16 14.32 -0.93 0.02
CA CYS A 16 14.29 -1.66 -1.26
C CYS A 16 13.07 -2.58 -1.40
N LEU A 17 12.12 -2.55 -0.45
CA LEU A 17 10.83 -3.16 -0.69
C LEU A 17 10.16 -2.43 -1.87
N GLN A 18 9.56 -3.20 -2.76
CA GLN A 18 8.67 -2.67 -3.79
C GLN A 18 7.40 -2.14 -3.11
N ALA A 19 7.51 -0.99 -2.44
CA ALA A 19 6.45 -0.02 -2.42
C ALA A 19 6.12 0.29 -3.88
N THR A 20 4.86 0.58 -4.16
CA THR A 20 4.32 0.66 -5.52
C THR A 20 5.04 1.72 -6.39
N SER A 21 5.88 2.56 -5.76
CA SER A 21 6.88 3.45 -6.35
C SER A 21 7.90 2.81 -7.30
N GLN A 22 8.10 1.48 -7.30
CA GLN A 22 8.98 0.80 -8.28
C GLN A 22 8.30 0.50 -9.63
N LEU A 23 6.98 0.74 -9.78
CA LEU A 23 6.30 0.78 -11.09
C LEU A 23 6.44 2.15 -11.78
N ARG A 24 7.34 3.02 -11.29
CA ARG A 24 7.65 4.34 -11.86
C ARG A 24 8.46 4.28 -13.17
N SER A 25 8.66 3.10 -13.76
CA SER A 25 9.36 2.94 -15.04
C SER A 25 8.49 3.18 -16.29
N LYS A 26 7.25 3.68 -16.16
CA LYS A 26 6.32 3.82 -17.30
C LYS A 26 5.59 5.17 -17.47
N HIS A 27 6.12 6.29 -16.97
CA HIS A 27 5.59 7.65 -17.26
C HIS A 27 4.12 7.89 -16.90
N VAL A 28 3.56 7.18 -15.92
CA VAL A 28 2.21 7.44 -15.40
C VAL A 28 2.34 8.05 -14.01
N GLU A 29 1.70 9.20 -13.78
CA GLU A 29 1.48 9.74 -12.43
C GLU A 29 0.59 8.75 -11.66
N ILE A 30 1.20 7.77 -11.02
CA ILE A 30 0.49 6.83 -10.15
C ILE A 30 0.38 7.48 -8.79
N VAL A 31 -0.85 7.56 -8.31
CA VAL A 31 -1.17 8.11 -7.00
C VAL A 31 -0.54 7.22 -5.92
N ASP A 32 0.43 7.76 -5.17
CA ASP A 32 1.19 7.10 -4.10
C ASP A 32 0.32 6.88 -2.83
N HIS A 33 -0.85 6.24 -2.94
CA HIS A 33 -1.72 5.98 -1.79
C HIS A 33 -1.50 4.60 -1.19
N CYS A 34 -1.55 4.53 0.15
CA CYS A 34 -1.47 3.28 0.87
C CYS A 34 -2.67 2.39 0.52
N PRO A 35 -2.48 1.14 0.07
CA PRO A 35 -3.60 0.23 -0.22
C PRO A 35 -4.31 -0.28 1.06
N LEU A 36 -3.78 0.05 2.25
CA LEU A 36 -4.34 -0.36 3.54
C LEU A 36 -5.09 0.78 4.25
N CYS A 37 -4.96 2.03 3.81
CA CYS A 37 -5.68 3.14 4.42
C CYS A 37 -5.98 4.25 3.39
N PRO A 38 -7.05 5.04 3.60
CA PRO A 38 -7.48 6.02 2.60
C PRO A 38 -6.68 7.34 2.58
N ILE A 39 -5.76 7.55 3.53
CA ILE A 39 -5.21 8.89 3.83
C ILE A 39 -3.71 8.98 3.54
N GLY A 40 -2.95 7.93 3.83
CA GLY A 40 -1.50 8.00 3.86
C GLY A 40 -0.84 7.82 2.51
N ARG A 41 0.24 8.56 2.28
CA ARG A 41 1.17 8.24 1.20
C ARG A 41 1.86 6.91 1.47
N GLU A 42 2.04 6.11 0.44
CA GLU A 42 2.68 4.80 0.56
C GLU A 42 4.19 4.93 0.75
N THR A 43 4.62 4.90 2.02
CA THR A 43 6.02 4.68 2.39
C THR A 43 6.14 3.38 3.18
N ILE A 44 7.33 2.77 3.21
CA ILE A 44 7.55 1.54 3.99
C ILE A 44 7.24 1.78 5.47
N TYR A 45 7.72 2.91 6.02
CA TYR A 45 7.45 3.28 7.40
C TYR A 45 5.96 3.50 7.66
N HIS A 46 5.25 4.17 6.73
CA HIS A 46 3.82 4.31 6.85
C HIS A 46 3.12 2.95 6.82
N CYS A 47 3.32 2.13 5.80
CA CYS A 47 2.64 0.84 5.65
C CYS A 47 2.88 -0.12 6.81
N LEU A 48 4.07 -0.14 7.40
CA LEU A 48 4.43 -1.11 8.44
C LEU A 48 4.20 -0.58 9.87
N VAL A 49 4.17 0.74 10.07
CA VAL A 49 4.17 1.33 11.42
C VAL A 49 3.08 2.39 11.58
N ASN A 50 3.08 3.44 10.76
CA ASN A 50 2.24 4.62 11.00
C ASN A 50 0.82 4.54 10.38
N CYS A 51 0.57 3.58 9.49
CA CYS A 51 -0.73 3.33 8.89
C CYS A 51 -1.76 2.99 9.98
N SER A 52 -2.99 3.48 9.86
CA SER A 52 -4.06 3.17 10.83
C SER A 52 -4.28 1.66 10.95
N PHE A 53 -4.23 0.93 9.85
CA PHE A 53 -4.25 -0.54 9.85
C PHE A 53 -3.07 -1.13 10.61
N ALA A 54 -1.86 -0.63 10.38
CA ALA A 54 -0.66 -1.12 11.07
C ALA A 54 -0.74 -0.87 12.58
N LYS A 55 -1.17 0.34 12.99
CA LYS A 55 -1.38 0.70 14.40
C LYS A 55 -2.37 -0.26 15.08
N ALA A 56 -3.50 -0.56 14.43
CA ALA A 56 -4.46 -1.54 14.94
C ALA A 56 -3.88 -2.97 15.05
N CYS A 57 -2.95 -3.35 14.17
CA CYS A 57 -2.21 -4.62 14.32
C CYS A 57 -1.24 -4.59 15.51
N TRP A 58 -0.55 -3.47 15.73
CA TRP A 58 0.39 -3.31 16.85
C TRP A 58 -0.31 -3.26 18.21
N GLU A 59 -1.50 -2.66 18.29
CA GLU A 59 -2.33 -2.69 19.51
C GLU A 59 -2.64 -4.12 19.96
N GLN A 60 -2.82 -5.05 19.03
CA GLN A 60 -3.08 -6.47 19.34
C GLN A 60 -1.85 -7.19 19.90
N THR A 61 -0.63 -6.74 19.58
CA THR A 61 0.58 -7.37 20.13
C THR A 61 0.87 -6.92 21.56
N LYS A 62 0.16 -5.90 22.07
CA LYS A 62 0.39 -5.26 23.38
C LYS A 62 1.83 -4.73 23.54
N MET A 63 2.49 -4.39 22.43
CA MET A 63 3.83 -3.81 22.43
C MET A 63 3.75 -2.32 22.17
N ASP A 64 4.44 -1.52 22.97
CA ASP A 64 4.55 -0.07 22.73
C ASP A 64 5.64 0.20 21.68
N VAL A 65 5.24 0.18 20.41
CA VAL A 65 6.16 0.27 19.26
C VAL A 65 5.84 1.44 18.33
N VAL A 66 4.75 2.17 18.59
CA VAL A 66 4.22 3.18 17.66
C VAL A 66 4.78 4.58 17.96
N ASN A 67 5.22 4.86 19.19
CA ASN A 67 5.65 6.19 19.67
C ASN A 67 7.16 6.47 19.55
N VAL A 68 7.86 5.82 18.64
CA VAL A 68 9.29 6.11 18.42
C VAL A 68 9.40 7.34 17.52
N ASN A 69 10.05 8.42 17.98
CA ASN A 69 10.32 9.65 17.21
C ASN A 69 11.33 9.41 16.08
N VAL A 70 10.93 8.67 15.04
CA VAL A 70 11.78 8.31 13.90
C VAL A 70 11.03 8.48 12.59
N ALA A 71 11.74 8.96 11.57
CA ALA A 71 11.19 9.19 10.23
C ALA A 71 11.34 7.99 9.28
N THR A 72 12.13 6.98 9.65
CA THR A 72 12.48 5.84 8.77
C THR A 72 12.20 4.49 9.43
N PHE A 73 11.87 3.49 8.60
CA PHE A 73 11.68 2.13 9.07
C PHE A 73 12.94 1.52 9.68
N LEU A 74 14.12 1.82 9.11
CA LEU A 74 15.39 1.36 9.67
C LEU A 74 15.63 1.92 11.08
N GLY A 75 15.48 3.23 11.27
CA GLY A 75 15.67 3.85 12.60
C GLY A 75 14.67 3.31 13.63
N TRP A 76 13.43 3.08 13.19
CA TRP A 76 12.41 2.42 14.02
C TRP A 76 12.81 1.00 14.42
N LEU A 77 13.22 0.18 13.46
CA LEU A 77 13.58 -1.21 13.71
C LEU A 77 14.82 -1.29 14.60
N ASP A 78 15.85 -0.48 14.35
CA ASP A 78 17.09 -0.50 15.14
C ASP A 78 16.85 -0.15 16.61
N ASN A 79 16.09 0.92 16.88
CA ASN A 79 15.73 1.31 18.25
C ASN A 79 15.01 0.17 19.00
N LEU A 80 14.08 -0.53 18.34
CA LEU A 80 13.39 -1.65 18.94
C LEU A 80 14.31 -2.86 19.15
N LEU A 81 15.20 -3.17 18.20
CA LEU A 81 16.11 -4.30 18.33
C LEU A 81 17.10 -4.14 19.49
N GLN A 82 17.40 -2.92 19.91
CA GLN A 82 18.29 -2.65 21.06
C GLN A 82 17.62 -2.96 22.41
N VAL A 83 16.31 -2.76 22.53
CA VAL A 83 15.58 -2.89 23.81
C VAL A 83 14.81 -4.20 23.97
N LEU A 84 14.43 -4.84 22.86
CA LEU A 84 13.55 -6.01 22.87
C LEU A 84 14.29 -7.33 23.11
N ASP A 85 13.62 -8.24 23.82
CA ASP A 85 14.06 -9.62 23.98
C ASP A 85 13.88 -10.46 22.69
N VAL A 86 14.34 -11.71 22.73
CA VAL A 86 14.32 -12.63 21.57
C VAL A 86 12.89 -12.98 21.12
N GLU A 87 11.94 -13.12 22.03
CA GLU A 87 10.55 -13.44 21.67
C GLU A 87 9.82 -12.22 21.12
N GLN A 88 10.00 -11.06 21.74
CA GLN A 88 9.50 -9.78 21.26
C GLN A 88 10.01 -9.46 19.85
N LYS A 89 11.30 -9.72 19.58
CA LYS A 89 11.89 -9.58 18.24
C LYS A 89 11.19 -10.46 17.19
N LYS A 90 10.78 -11.67 17.56
CA LYS A 90 10.00 -12.54 16.67
C LYS A 90 8.61 -11.96 16.42
N VAL A 91 7.95 -11.42 17.45
CA VAL A 91 6.63 -10.78 17.32
C VAL A 91 6.71 -9.61 16.36
N ILE A 92 7.66 -8.67 16.55
CA ILE A 92 7.89 -7.56 15.62
C ILE A 92 8.04 -8.05 14.19
N ALA A 93 8.94 -9.02 13.98
CA ALA A 93 9.24 -9.52 12.66
C ALA A 93 8.04 -10.18 11.97
N MET A 94 7.29 -11.00 12.71
CA MET A 94 6.10 -11.67 12.20
C MET A 94 4.95 -10.68 11.93
N THR A 95 4.76 -9.68 12.77
CA THR A 95 3.74 -8.63 12.56
C THR A 95 4.07 -7.80 11.33
N CYS A 96 5.32 -7.34 11.17
CA CYS A 96 5.77 -6.66 9.95
C CYS A 96 5.48 -7.50 8.70
N TRP A 97 5.79 -8.80 8.75
CA TRP A 97 5.54 -9.70 7.63
C TRP A 97 4.04 -9.87 7.34
N ALA A 98 3.21 -10.01 8.37
CA ALA A 98 1.76 -10.16 8.22
C ALA A 98 1.14 -8.90 7.60
N ILE A 99 1.49 -7.70 8.11
CA ILE A 99 1.03 -6.42 7.57
C ILE A 99 1.41 -6.30 6.10
N TRP A 100 2.67 -6.57 5.76
CA TRP A 100 3.14 -6.49 4.38
C TRP A 100 2.45 -7.48 3.45
N LYS A 101 2.16 -8.69 3.93
CA LYS A 101 1.41 -9.70 3.17
C LYS A 101 -0.01 -9.21 2.89
N THR A 102 -0.69 -8.64 3.88
CA THR A 102 -2.03 -8.06 3.71
C THR A 102 -2.01 -6.92 2.71
N ARG A 103 -1.00 -6.03 2.78
CA ARG A 103 -0.79 -4.97 1.79
C ARG A 103 -0.66 -5.53 0.37
N ARG A 104 0.17 -6.57 0.18
CA ARG A 104 0.35 -7.21 -1.13
C ARG A 104 -0.98 -7.76 -1.66
N PHE A 105 -1.80 -8.35 -0.80
CA PHE A 105 -3.12 -8.85 -1.17
C PHE A 105 -4.08 -7.71 -1.58
N ALA A 106 -4.17 -6.66 -0.75
CA ALA A 106 -5.00 -5.49 -1.03
C ALA A 106 -4.62 -4.82 -2.37
N ASN A 107 -3.33 -4.65 -2.63
CA ASN A 107 -2.85 -4.11 -3.90
C ASN A 107 -3.23 -5.01 -5.09
N SER A 108 -3.08 -6.34 -4.94
CA SER A 108 -3.49 -7.29 -5.98
C SER A 108 -5.00 -7.22 -6.28
N ALA A 109 -5.84 -7.09 -5.25
CA ALA A 109 -7.28 -6.95 -5.40
C ALA A 109 -7.66 -5.63 -6.09
N ALA A 110 -7.03 -4.53 -5.70
CA ALA A 110 -7.23 -3.22 -6.34
C ALA A 110 -6.86 -3.26 -7.83
N HIS A 111 -5.72 -3.85 -8.19
CA HIS A 111 -5.32 -4.03 -9.59
C HIS A 111 -6.27 -4.94 -10.37
N TYR A 112 -6.78 -6.01 -9.75
CA TYR A 112 -7.78 -6.88 -10.37
C TYR A 112 -9.06 -6.11 -10.68
N LEU A 113 -9.61 -5.38 -9.70
CA LEU A 113 -10.81 -4.56 -9.88
C LEU A 113 -10.62 -3.44 -10.91
N ALA A 114 -9.46 -2.78 -10.94
CA ALA A 114 -9.12 -1.77 -11.95
C ALA A 114 -9.11 -2.36 -13.37
N ARG A 115 -8.58 -3.58 -13.54
CA ARG A 115 -8.59 -4.28 -14.84
C ARG A 115 -10.01 -4.68 -15.23
N VAL A 116 -10.78 -5.25 -14.31
CA VAL A 116 -12.17 -5.68 -14.58
C VAL A 116 -13.06 -4.48 -14.89
N SER A 117 -12.95 -3.38 -14.16
CA SER A 117 -13.71 -2.15 -14.42
C SER A 117 -13.36 -1.56 -15.79
N TYR A 118 -12.09 -1.55 -16.21
CA TYR A 118 -11.72 -1.18 -17.58
C TYR A 118 -12.43 -2.06 -18.63
N PHE A 119 -12.43 -3.38 -18.45
CA PHE A 119 -13.14 -4.30 -19.36
C PHE A 119 -14.66 -4.08 -19.36
N VAL A 120 -15.26 -3.78 -18.19
CA VAL A 120 -16.70 -3.49 -18.09
C VAL A 120 -17.02 -2.15 -18.74
N VAL A 121 -16.24 -1.10 -18.50
CA VAL A 121 -16.40 0.21 -19.14
C VAL A 121 -16.25 0.09 -20.66
N ASP A 122 -15.23 -0.61 -21.16
CA ASP A 122 -15.04 -0.83 -22.60
C ASP A 122 -16.22 -1.62 -23.22
N ARG A 123 -16.80 -2.57 -22.49
CA ARG A 123 -17.99 -3.31 -22.94
C ARG A 123 -19.27 -2.49 -22.87
N VAL A 124 -19.46 -1.68 -21.83
CA VAL A 124 -20.63 -0.82 -21.65
C VAL A 124 -20.63 0.32 -22.68
N ILE A 125 -19.47 0.88 -22.98
CA ILE A 125 -19.31 1.88 -24.06
C ILE A 125 -19.55 1.25 -25.43
N ARG A 126 -19.11 0.01 -25.68
CA ARG A 126 -19.41 -0.69 -26.93
C ARG A 126 -20.87 -1.17 -27.04
N SER A 127 -21.54 -1.47 -25.92
CA SER A 127 -22.95 -1.89 -25.94
C SER A 127 -23.92 -0.71 -26.01
N ASN A 128 -23.48 0.48 -25.56
CA ASN A 128 -24.14 1.73 -25.85
C ASN A 128 -23.55 2.29 -27.14
N ASP A 129 -24.00 1.77 -28.29
CA ASP A 129 -23.92 2.55 -29.53
C ASP A 129 -24.48 3.94 -29.21
N ILE A 130 -23.59 4.93 -29.21
CA ILE A 130 -23.93 6.32 -28.98
C ILE A 130 -24.93 6.68 -30.07
N SER A 131 -26.21 6.79 -29.73
CA SER A 131 -27.18 7.45 -30.61
C SER A 131 -26.59 8.82 -30.95
N SER A 132 -26.62 9.19 -32.23
CA SER A 132 -26.08 10.45 -32.75
C SER A 132 -26.51 11.68 -31.93
N ASP A 133 -27.65 11.60 -31.25
CA ASP A 133 -28.19 12.66 -30.40
C ASP A 133 -27.35 12.97 -29.15
N PHE A 134 -26.61 12.00 -28.59
CA PHE A 134 -25.81 12.23 -27.37
C PHE A 134 -24.49 12.97 -27.66
N SER A 135 -23.95 12.83 -28.88
CA SER A 135 -22.74 13.56 -29.30
C SER A 135 -22.99 15.06 -29.50
N ASP A 136 -24.19 15.44 -29.96
CA ASP A 136 -24.56 16.84 -30.18
C ASP A 136 -24.70 17.64 -28.87
N VAL A 137 -25.12 16.98 -27.79
CA VAL A 137 -25.24 17.60 -26.45
C VAL A 137 -23.86 17.87 -25.83
N ILE A 138 -22.88 16.99 -26.07
CA ILE A 138 -21.52 17.12 -25.53
C ILE A 138 -20.74 18.22 -26.29
N LEU A 139 -20.91 18.32 -27.62
CA LEU A 139 -20.16 19.26 -28.45
C LEU A 139 -20.75 20.69 -28.47
N ASN A 140 -22.08 20.85 -28.39
CA ASN A 140 -22.72 22.17 -28.43
C ASN A 140 -23.03 22.75 -27.02
N GLY A 141 -22.84 21.98 -25.94
CA GLY A 141 -23.07 22.45 -24.56
C GLY A 141 -21.95 23.31 -23.97
N CYS A 142 -20.78 23.37 -24.60
CA CYS A 142 -19.60 24.14 -24.15
C CYS A 142 -19.34 25.36 -25.04
N SER A 143 -20.37 26.18 -25.27
CA SER A 143 -20.25 27.48 -25.92
C SER A 143 -21.03 28.55 -25.15
N TYR A 144 -20.49 28.97 -24.02
CA TYR A 144 -20.74 30.27 -23.41
C TYR A 144 -19.43 30.80 -22.81
#